data_AF-A0A7J0CQP9-F1
#
_entry.id   AF-A0A7J0CQP9-F1
#
_cell.length_a   1.000
_cell.length_b   1.000
_cell.length_c   1.000
_cell.angle_alpha   90.00
_cell.angle_beta   90.00
_cell.angle_gamma   90.00
#
_symmetry.space_group_name_H-M   'P 1'
#
loop_
_entity.id
_entity.type
_entity.pdbx_description
1 polymer ?
#
loop_
_entity_poly.entity_id
_entity_poly.type
_entity_poly.pdbx_seq_one_letter_code
_entity_poly.pdbx_strand_id
1 'polypeptide(L)'
;MPGAAAGFCIYNDPALAIARLLELGAERVAYVDVDVHHGDGVQAAFWEDPRVLTISLHEHPRTLFPQTGWPEETGAGEGEGSAVNLALPAGTGDAGWLRAFHAVVPELLADFRPQVLVTQHGADTHFEDPLAHLAVSLDAQRAVMESCHELAHRYAEGGRWVALGGGGYAVVDVVPRSWTHLVGIAAHAPVDPESVVPPSWRDLVYARTRQLGPGRMTDGRTPSWKSWEDGYDPADRLDQAVIATRKAAFPLRGLLA
;
A
#
# COMPACT_ATOMS: atom_id res chain seq x y z
N MET A 1 5.69 11.10 13.47
CA MET A 1 5.16 12.49 13.34
C MET A 1 6.28 13.50 13.51
N PRO A 2 6.18 14.73 12.98
CA PRO A 2 7.12 15.79 13.33
C PRO A 2 7.18 15.98 14.84
N GLY A 3 8.37 15.82 15.45
CA GLY A 3 8.59 15.99 16.89
C GLY A 3 8.18 14.82 17.80
N ALA A 4 7.68 13.68 17.27
CA ALA A 4 7.34 12.51 18.09
C ALA A 4 7.44 11.18 17.32
N ALA A 5 7.89 10.13 18.03
CA ALA A 5 7.77 8.74 17.59
C ALA A 5 6.32 8.25 17.74
N ALA A 6 5.86 7.40 16.82
CA ALA A 6 4.51 6.84 16.80
C ALA A 6 4.49 5.52 16.02
N GLY A 7 3.63 4.56 16.40
CA GLY A 7 3.42 3.32 15.63
C GLY A 7 4.71 2.52 15.34
N PHE A 8 5.60 2.39 16.33
CA PHE A 8 6.94 1.77 16.20
C PHE A 8 7.95 2.53 15.31
N CYS A 9 7.54 3.60 14.64
CA CYS A 9 8.40 4.45 13.82
C CYS A 9 9.06 5.55 14.67
N ILE A 10 10.41 5.53 14.73
CA ILE A 10 11.22 6.59 15.36
C ILE A 10 11.55 7.70 14.36
N TYR A 11 11.85 7.32 13.12
CA TYR A 11 12.08 8.21 11.98
C TYR A 11 11.02 7.93 10.92
N ASN A 12 10.67 8.95 10.14
CA ASN A 12 9.78 8.81 8.99
C ASN A 12 10.62 8.74 7.73
N ASP A 13 11.17 7.55 7.44
CA ASP A 13 12.04 7.33 6.29
C ASP A 13 11.34 7.56 4.93
N PRO A 14 10.05 7.21 4.70
CA PRO A 14 9.39 7.61 3.46
C PRO A 14 9.32 9.13 3.30
N ALA A 15 8.96 9.88 4.35
CA ALA A 15 8.90 11.33 4.26
C ALA A 15 10.29 11.96 4.01
N LEU A 16 11.34 11.43 4.63
CA LEU A 16 12.72 11.87 4.37
C LEU A 16 13.14 11.57 2.93
N ALA A 17 12.79 10.41 2.39
CA ALA A 17 13.08 10.05 1.00
C ALA A 17 12.36 10.99 0.02
N ILE A 18 11.06 11.26 0.24
CA ILE A 18 10.27 12.18 -0.58
C ILE A 18 10.84 13.60 -0.50
N ALA A 19 11.11 14.11 0.70
CA ALA A 19 11.72 15.43 0.88
C ALA A 19 13.06 15.53 0.15
N ARG A 20 13.88 14.48 0.20
CA ARG A 20 15.15 14.43 -0.53
C ARG A 20 14.97 14.43 -2.05
N LEU A 21 13.95 13.76 -2.58
CA LEU A 21 13.62 13.80 -4.00
C LEU A 21 13.21 15.21 -4.43
N LEU A 22 12.41 15.91 -3.63
CA LEU A 22 12.03 17.30 -3.89
C LEU A 22 13.24 18.24 -3.87
N GLU A 23 14.16 18.09 -2.91
CA GLU A 23 15.43 18.85 -2.88
C GLU A 23 16.30 18.61 -4.11
N LEU A 24 16.24 17.41 -4.68
CA LEU A 24 16.96 17.04 -5.90
C LEU A 24 16.26 17.53 -7.19
N GLY A 25 15.15 18.26 -7.06
CA GLY A 25 14.44 18.90 -8.16
C GLY A 25 13.22 18.14 -8.66
N ALA A 26 12.76 17.10 -7.96
CA ALA A 26 11.43 16.55 -8.26
C ALA A 26 10.34 17.58 -7.88
N GLU A 27 9.36 17.73 -8.75
CA GLU A 27 8.21 18.62 -8.60
C GLU A 27 6.92 17.85 -8.29
N ARG A 28 6.89 16.56 -8.58
CA ARG A 28 5.73 15.68 -8.32
C ARG A 28 6.20 14.30 -7.84
N VAL A 29 5.92 13.96 -6.59
CA VAL A 29 6.22 12.65 -6.01
C VAL A 29 4.92 12.03 -5.51
N ALA A 30 4.59 10.84 -5.99
CA ALA A 30 3.45 10.10 -5.46
C ALA A 30 3.93 9.10 -4.41
N TYR A 31 3.23 9.02 -3.28
CA TYR A 31 3.44 8.03 -2.23
C TYR A 31 2.20 7.15 -2.15
N VAL A 32 2.34 5.85 -2.41
CA VAL A 32 1.26 4.86 -2.27
C VAL A 32 1.60 3.90 -1.15
N ASP A 33 0.78 3.93 -0.10
CA ASP A 33 0.93 3.12 1.10
C ASP A 33 -0.10 2.00 1.11
N VAL A 34 0.38 0.76 1.15
CA VAL A 34 -0.47 -0.43 1.25
C VAL A 34 -0.21 -1.23 2.54
N ASP A 35 0.44 -0.62 3.53
CA ASP A 35 0.40 -1.07 4.93
C ASP A 35 -1.03 -1.15 5.44
N VAL A 36 -1.30 -2.04 6.39
CA VAL A 36 -2.64 -2.10 6.98
C VAL A 36 -2.98 -0.88 7.83
N HIS A 37 -1.98 -0.14 8.33
CA HIS A 37 -2.17 1.09 9.09
C HIS A 37 -2.12 2.32 8.20
N HIS A 38 -2.85 3.36 8.58
CA HIS A 38 -2.77 4.63 7.86
C HIS A 38 -1.36 5.22 7.94
N GLY A 39 -0.81 5.63 6.79
CA GLY A 39 0.46 6.35 6.64
C GLY A 39 0.43 7.80 7.18
N ASP A 40 -0.10 7.99 8.37
CA ASP A 40 -0.41 9.28 9.01
C ASP A 40 0.80 10.23 9.08
N GLY A 41 1.98 9.69 9.36
CA GLY A 41 3.21 10.46 9.45
C GLY A 41 3.62 11.07 8.10
N VAL A 42 3.43 10.35 7.00
CA VAL A 42 3.76 10.85 5.66
C VAL A 42 2.72 11.85 5.20
N GLN A 43 1.43 11.54 5.40
CA GLN A 43 0.33 12.47 5.16
C GLN A 43 0.55 13.81 5.89
N ALA A 44 0.84 13.77 7.18
CA ALA A 44 1.05 14.97 7.98
C ALA A 44 2.27 15.79 7.52
N ALA A 45 3.32 15.14 7.01
CA ALA A 45 4.53 15.82 6.54
C ALA A 45 4.29 16.65 5.28
N PHE A 46 3.32 16.27 4.45
CA PHE A 46 3.04 16.91 3.15
C PHE A 46 1.60 17.43 3.04
N TRP A 47 0.93 17.63 4.18
CA TRP A 47 -0.48 17.98 4.27
C TRP A 47 -0.90 19.20 3.44
N GLU A 48 0.00 20.18 3.27
CA GLU A 48 -0.24 21.40 2.50
C GLU A 48 0.63 21.50 1.24
N ASP A 49 1.40 20.45 0.89
CA ASP A 49 2.34 20.48 -0.24
C ASP A 49 1.73 19.84 -1.50
N PRO A 50 1.35 20.61 -2.53
CA PRO A 50 0.75 20.06 -3.75
C PRO A 50 1.70 19.19 -4.58
N ARG A 51 3.02 19.25 -4.30
CA ARG A 51 4.03 18.47 -5.00
C ARG A 51 4.05 17.01 -4.57
N VAL A 52 3.34 16.65 -3.50
CA VAL A 52 3.28 15.28 -3.00
C VAL A 52 1.83 14.81 -2.94
N LEU A 53 1.54 13.71 -3.62
CA LEU A 53 0.27 13.00 -3.53
C LEU A 53 0.46 11.79 -2.61
N THR A 54 -0.22 11.74 -1.47
CA THR A 54 -0.24 10.58 -0.57
C THR A 54 -1.53 9.80 -0.76
N ILE A 55 -1.43 8.51 -1.06
CA ILE A 55 -2.57 7.59 -1.15
C ILE A 55 -2.33 6.47 -0.17
N SER A 56 -3.23 6.24 0.79
CA SER A 56 -3.12 5.16 1.76
C SER A 56 -4.36 4.26 1.72
N LEU A 57 -4.13 2.96 1.61
CA LEU A 57 -5.14 1.92 1.73
C LEU A 57 -4.92 1.17 3.03
N HIS A 58 -5.81 1.37 4.01
CA HIS A 58 -5.59 0.90 5.37
C HIS A 58 -6.90 0.42 6.01
N GLU A 59 -6.81 -0.34 7.09
CA GLU A 59 -7.99 -0.70 7.88
C GLU A 59 -8.60 0.55 8.52
N HIS A 60 -9.93 0.60 8.53
CA HIS A 60 -10.69 1.78 8.94
C HIS A 60 -10.24 2.34 10.31
N PRO A 61 -10.05 3.67 10.45
CA PRO A 61 -9.59 4.31 11.70
C PRO A 61 -10.49 4.13 12.93
N ARG A 62 -11.70 3.57 12.76
CA ARG A 62 -12.60 3.26 13.88
C ARG A 62 -12.21 1.95 14.57
N THR A 63 -11.50 1.07 13.88
CA THR A 63 -11.16 -0.27 14.36
C THR A 63 -9.67 -0.45 14.57
N LEU A 64 -8.81 0.36 13.92
CA LEU A 64 -7.36 0.22 14.01
C LEU A 64 -6.64 1.54 14.32
N PHE A 65 -5.44 1.43 14.88
CA PHE A 65 -4.46 2.52 14.97
C PHE A 65 -4.18 3.10 13.57
N PRO A 66 -3.98 4.42 13.40
CA PRO A 66 -3.80 5.50 14.39
C PRO A 66 -5.04 6.36 14.69
N GLN A 67 -6.24 5.93 14.32
CA GLN A 67 -7.48 6.73 14.41
C GLN A 67 -7.56 7.96 13.48
N THR A 68 -6.62 8.11 12.54
CA THR A 68 -6.64 9.05 11.41
C THR A 68 -6.70 8.29 10.09
N GLY A 69 -6.85 8.99 8.96
CA GLY A 69 -7.04 8.35 7.65
C GLY A 69 -8.51 8.25 7.29
N TRP A 70 -9.32 9.19 7.75
CA TRP A 70 -10.70 9.30 7.28
C TRP A 70 -10.73 9.76 5.82
N PRO A 71 -11.69 9.31 4.99
CA PRO A 71 -11.80 9.75 3.60
C PRO A 71 -11.83 11.27 3.42
N GLU A 72 -12.40 11.98 4.40
CA GLU A 72 -12.52 13.45 4.41
C GLU A 72 -11.22 14.18 4.76
N GLU A 73 -10.17 13.47 5.18
CA GLU A 73 -8.85 14.04 5.39
C GLU A 73 -8.10 14.17 4.06
N THR A 74 -8.31 15.27 3.35
CA THR A 74 -7.86 15.44 1.95
C THR A 74 -6.69 16.39 1.74
N GLY A 75 -6.02 16.85 2.81
CA GLY A 75 -5.00 17.91 2.75
C GLY A 75 -5.60 19.29 3.08
N ALA A 76 -4.80 20.34 2.97
CA ALA A 76 -5.25 21.72 3.15
C ALA A 76 -4.45 22.72 2.31
N GLY A 77 -5.00 23.92 2.15
CA GLY A 77 -4.33 25.01 1.42
C GLY A 77 -4.06 24.61 -0.03
N GLU A 78 -2.81 24.75 -0.47
CA GLU A 78 -2.42 24.34 -1.83
C GLU A 78 -2.41 22.80 -1.99
N GLY A 79 -2.30 22.04 -0.90
CA GLY A 79 -2.34 20.57 -0.88
C GLY A 79 -3.76 19.98 -0.79
N GLU A 80 -4.82 20.78 -0.87
CA GLU A 80 -6.18 20.22 -0.87
C GLU A 80 -6.39 19.27 -2.07
N GLY A 81 -6.81 18.04 -1.79
CA GLY A 81 -6.89 16.94 -2.74
C GLY A 81 -5.57 16.18 -2.98
N SER A 82 -4.51 16.44 -2.19
CA SER A 82 -3.24 15.72 -2.27
C SER A 82 -3.09 14.58 -1.24
N ALA A 83 -4.01 14.47 -0.28
CA ALA A 83 -4.14 13.30 0.59
C ALA A 83 -5.39 12.48 0.22
N VAL A 84 -5.23 11.17 0.04
CA VAL A 84 -6.31 10.26 -0.34
C VAL A 84 -6.29 9.04 0.57
N ASN A 85 -7.38 8.87 1.31
CA ASN A 85 -7.51 7.82 2.30
C ASN A 85 -8.61 6.83 1.93
N LEU A 86 -8.23 5.57 1.77
CA LEU A 86 -9.13 4.46 1.52
C LEU A 86 -9.25 3.58 2.77
N ALA A 87 -10.21 3.94 3.62
CA ALA A 87 -10.49 3.31 4.90
C ALA A 87 -11.32 2.02 4.73
N LEU A 88 -10.64 0.88 4.67
CA LEU A 88 -11.23 -0.42 4.37
C LEU A 88 -11.88 -1.07 5.60
N PRO A 89 -13.03 -1.74 5.46
CA PRO A 89 -13.60 -2.54 6.54
C PRO A 89 -12.64 -3.65 6.99
N ALA A 90 -12.56 -3.89 8.30
CA ALA A 90 -11.96 -5.09 8.87
C ALA A 90 -12.54 -6.35 8.19
N GLY A 91 -11.69 -7.34 7.95
CA GLY A 91 -12.03 -8.58 7.25
C GLY A 91 -12.02 -8.47 5.72
N THR A 92 -11.65 -7.32 5.13
CA THR A 92 -11.48 -7.22 3.67
C THR A 92 -10.41 -8.21 3.21
N GLY A 93 -10.78 -9.13 2.32
CA GLY A 93 -9.87 -10.12 1.72
C GLY A 93 -9.46 -9.78 0.28
N ASP A 94 -8.74 -10.70 -0.36
CA ASP A 94 -8.09 -10.54 -1.68
C ASP A 94 -8.90 -9.74 -2.71
N ALA A 95 -10.09 -10.24 -3.09
CA ALA A 95 -10.90 -9.65 -4.16
C ALA A 95 -11.33 -8.22 -3.82
N GLY A 96 -11.66 -7.97 -2.55
CA GLY A 96 -12.07 -6.65 -2.09
C GLY A 96 -10.90 -5.67 -2.04
N TRP A 97 -9.77 -6.10 -1.50
CA TRP A 97 -8.57 -5.30 -1.39
C TRP A 97 -8.02 -4.89 -2.77
N LEU A 98 -7.94 -5.84 -3.70
CA LEU A 98 -7.54 -5.59 -5.09
C LEU A 98 -8.52 -4.66 -5.80
N ARG A 99 -9.83 -4.90 -5.65
CA ARG A 99 -10.86 -4.00 -6.20
C ARG A 99 -10.68 -2.57 -5.70
N ALA A 100 -10.47 -2.38 -4.40
CA ALA A 100 -10.34 -1.07 -3.79
C ALA A 100 -9.08 -0.34 -4.31
N PHE A 101 -7.95 -1.05 -4.38
CA PHE A 101 -6.72 -0.54 -5.00
C PHE A 101 -6.95 -0.07 -6.43
N HIS A 102 -7.48 -0.95 -7.28
CA HIS A 102 -7.67 -0.67 -8.70
C HIS A 102 -8.79 0.35 -8.98
N ALA A 103 -9.71 0.56 -8.05
CA ALA A 103 -10.76 1.58 -8.15
C ALA A 103 -10.26 3.00 -7.84
N VAL A 104 -9.08 3.16 -7.22
CA VAL A 104 -8.62 4.45 -6.70
C VAL A 104 -7.23 4.82 -7.24
N VAL A 105 -6.24 3.96 -7.02
CA VAL A 105 -4.82 4.28 -7.22
C VAL A 105 -4.48 4.58 -8.69
N PRO A 106 -4.88 3.76 -9.69
CA PRO A 106 -4.46 3.99 -11.07
C PRO A 106 -4.94 5.32 -11.65
N GLU A 107 -6.16 5.74 -11.33
CA GLU A 107 -6.78 6.97 -11.85
C GLU A 107 -6.09 8.22 -11.27
N LEU A 108 -5.79 8.19 -9.97
CA LEU A 108 -5.07 9.28 -9.30
C LEU A 108 -3.62 9.41 -9.79
N LEU A 109 -2.92 8.31 -10.02
CA LEU A 109 -1.56 8.35 -10.58
C LEU A 109 -1.56 8.83 -12.04
N ALA A 110 -2.60 8.48 -12.81
CA ALA A 110 -2.78 8.96 -14.18
C ALA A 110 -3.00 10.48 -14.23
N ASP A 111 -3.81 11.02 -13.31
CA ASP A 111 -4.03 12.47 -13.14
C ASP A 111 -2.75 13.17 -12.68
N PHE A 112 -2.14 12.69 -11.59
CA PHE A 112 -1.03 13.38 -10.94
C PHE A 112 0.28 13.35 -11.74
N ARG A 113 0.47 12.33 -12.60
CA ARG A 113 1.66 12.17 -13.46
C ARG A 113 2.98 12.37 -12.67
N PRO A 114 3.25 11.52 -11.66
CA PRO A 114 4.41 11.69 -10.80
C PRO A 114 5.72 11.62 -11.60
N GLN A 115 6.78 12.24 -11.07
CA GLN A 115 8.13 12.03 -11.59
C GLN A 115 8.80 10.82 -10.94
N VAL A 116 8.43 10.54 -9.70
CA VAL A 116 8.86 9.36 -8.94
C VAL A 116 7.67 8.79 -8.19
N LEU A 117 7.48 7.48 -8.28
CA LEU A 117 6.57 6.74 -7.41
C LEU A 117 7.35 6.19 -6.22
N VAL A 118 6.93 6.51 -5.01
CA VAL A 118 7.39 5.89 -3.77
C VAL A 118 6.26 5.00 -3.27
N THR A 119 6.55 3.75 -2.91
CA THR A 119 5.55 2.83 -2.36
C THR A 119 6.01 2.24 -1.05
N GLN A 120 5.07 1.99 -0.15
CA GLN A 120 5.27 1.29 1.11
C GLN A 120 4.50 -0.03 1.02
N HIS A 121 5.17 -1.14 1.36
CA HIS A 121 4.66 -2.49 1.24
C HIS A 121 4.72 -3.24 2.59
N GLY A 122 3.98 -2.73 3.56
CA GLY A 122 3.66 -3.46 4.78
C GLY A 122 3.07 -4.83 4.47
N ALA A 123 3.57 -5.86 5.14
CA ALA A 123 3.11 -7.23 4.98
C ALA A 123 2.00 -7.59 5.98
N ASP A 124 1.58 -6.65 6.82
CA ASP A 124 0.60 -6.80 7.90
C ASP A 124 -0.86 -6.72 7.45
N THR A 125 -1.11 -6.54 6.15
CA THR A 125 -2.43 -6.81 5.55
C THR A 125 -2.77 -8.31 5.50
N HIS A 126 -1.76 -9.17 5.73
CA HIS A 126 -1.89 -10.62 5.58
C HIS A 126 -2.82 -11.25 6.64
N PHE A 127 -3.60 -12.27 6.27
CA PHE A 127 -4.53 -12.95 7.19
C PHE A 127 -3.87 -13.68 8.38
N GLU A 128 -2.55 -13.86 8.36
CA GLU A 128 -1.77 -14.43 9.48
C GLU A 128 -1.09 -13.36 10.33
N ASP A 129 -1.18 -12.08 9.96
CA ASP A 129 -0.58 -11.02 10.75
C ASP A 129 -1.37 -10.80 12.07
N PRO A 130 -0.69 -10.71 13.21
CA PRO A 130 -1.37 -10.60 14.50
C PRO A 130 -1.91 -9.20 14.84
N LEU A 131 -1.55 -8.15 14.10
CA LEU A 131 -1.83 -6.77 14.51
C LEU A 131 -3.04 -6.12 13.82
N ALA A 132 -3.62 -6.76 12.81
CA ALA A 132 -4.76 -6.21 12.08
C ALA A 132 -5.78 -7.28 11.68
N HIS A 133 -6.85 -6.87 11.00
CA HIS A 133 -7.97 -7.74 10.68
C HIS A 133 -8.24 -7.84 9.18
N LEU A 134 -7.40 -7.26 8.32
CA LEU A 134 -7.45 -7.57 6.89
C LEU A 134 -7.10 -9.04 6.65
N ALA A 135 -7.70 -9.61 5.61
CA ALA A 135 -7.63 -11.05 5.33
C ALA A 135 -6.99 -11.32 3.96
N VAL A 136 -5.90 -10.60 3.67
CA VAL A 136 -5.22 -10.62 2.37
C VAL A 136 -4.21 -11.77 2.33
N SER A 137 -4.07 -12.41 1.18
CA SER A 137 -3.05 -13.43 0.91
C SER A 137 -1.79 -12.82 0.32
N LEU A 138 -0.68 -13.56 0.39
CA LEU A 138 0.55 -13.22 -0.33
C LEU A 138 0.33 -13.07 -1.84
N ASP A 139 -0.58 -13.86 -2.43
CA ASP A 139 -0.89 -13.77 -3.85
C ASP A 139 -1.50 -12.41 -4.22
N ALA A 140 -2.41 -11.89 -3.39
CA ALA A 140 -2.98 -10.55 -3.58
C ALA A 140 -1.97 -9.45 -3.28
N GLN A 141 -1.17 -9.55 -2.21
CA GLN A 141 -0.07 -8.62 -1.93
C GLN A 141 0.88 -8.51 -3.13
N ARG A 142 1.27 -9.66 -3.69
CA ARG A 142 2.11 -9.75 -4.89
C ARG A 142 1.45 -9.08 -6.11
N ALA A 143 0.16 -9.28 -6.34
CA ALA A 143 -0.55 -8.62 -7.45
C ALA A 143 -0.56 -7.09 -7.32
N VAL A 144 -0.64 -6.55 -6.11
CA VAL A 144 -0.49 -5.10 -5.86
C VAL A 144 0.95 -4.64 -6.12
N MET A 145 1.97 -5.42 -5.74
CA MET A 145 3.37 -5.10 -6.04
C MET A 145 3.63 -5.04 -7.55
N GLU A 146 3.09 -6.00 -8.32
CA GLU A 146 3.15 -5.99 -9.79
C GLU A 146 2.43 -4.76 -10.37
N SER A 147 1.25 -4.44 -9.83
CA SER A 147 0.50 -3.25 -10.23
C SER A 147 1.28 -1.96 -9.97
N CYS A 148 1.93 -1.83 -8.81
CA CYS A 148 2.78 -0.68 -8.50
C CYS A 148 3.97 -0.56 -9.47
N HIS A 149 4.61 -1.68 -9.82
CA HIS A 149 5.67 -1.72 -10.83
C HIS A 149 5.17 -1.22 -12.19
N GLU A 150 4.05 -1.76 -12.67
CA GLU A 150 3.43 -1.37 -13.93
C GLU A 150 3.04 0.12 -13.95
N LEU A 151 2.41 0.59 -12.88
CA LEU A 151 1.98 1.98 -12.72
C LEU A 151 3.18 2.94 -12.67
N ALA A 152 4.28 2.56 -12.03
CA ALA A 152 5.52 3.34 -12.09
C ALA A 152 6.03 3.45 -13.53
N HIS A 153 6.14 2.34 -14.26
CA HIS A 153 6.60 2.34 -15.66
C HIS A 153 5.67 3.10 -16.61
N ARG A 154 4.37 3.17 -16.28
CA ARG A 154 3.36 3.83 -17.10
C ARG A 154 3.27 5.33 -16.83
N TYR A 155 3.34 5.74 -15.57
CA TYR A 155 3.00 7.11 -15.15
C TYR A 155 4.18 7.88 -14.57
N ALA A 156 5.15 7.22 -13.95
CA ALA A 156 6.35 7.88 -13.43
C ALA A 156 7.37 8.17 -14.54
N GLU A 157 8.09 9.29 -14.44
CA GLU A 157 9.09 9.66 -15.44
C GLU A 157 10.22 8.61 -15.53
N GLY A 158 10.31 7.95 -16.68
CA GLY A 158 11.32 6.91 -16.92
C GLY A 158 11.16 5.67 -16.04
N GLY A 159 9.96 5.41 -15.50
CA GLY A 159 9.69 4.25 -14.64
C GLY A 159 10.33 4.31 -13.26
N ARG A 160 10.66 5.51 -12.77
CA ARG A 160 11.31 5.69 -11.45
C ARG A 160 10.41 5.24 -10.31
N TRP A 161 10.86 4.20 -9.61
CA TRP A 161 10.16 3.59 -8.49
C TRP A 161 11.09 3.36 -7.30
N VAL A 162 10.64 3.77 -6.11
CA VAL A 162 11.29 3.45 -4.84
C VAL A 162 10.29 2.63 -4.00
N ALA A 163 10.58 1.35 -3.80
CA ALA A 163 9.78 0.48 -2.96
C ALA A 163 10.40 0.34 -1.56
N LEU A 164 9.58 0.55 -0.54
CA LEU A 164 9.91 0.38 0.87
C LEU A 164 9.17 -0.84 1.42
N GLY A 165 9.67 -1.38 2.54
CA GLY A 165 8.95 -2.37 3.33
C GLY A 165 7.82 -1.71 4.13
N GLY A 166 7.72 -2.01 5.42
CA GLY A 166 6.67 -1.48 6.27
C GLY A 166 6.46 -2.29 7.54
N GLY A 167 5.22 -2.29 8.04
CA GLY A 167 4.75 -3.25 9.03
C GLY A 167 4.78 -4.70 8.52
N GLY A 168 4.54 -5.64 9.41
CA GLY A 168 4.64 -7.07 9.14
C GLY A 168 5.24 -7.81 10.32
N TYR A 169 4.41 -8.57 11.01
CA TYR A 169 4.71 -9.12 12.34
C TYR A 169 4.63 -10.65 12.36
N ALA A 170 4.10 -11.27 11.31
CA ALA A 170 4.32 -12.68 11.01
C ALA A 170 5.71 -12.90 10.36
N VAL A 171 6.76 -12.73 11.18
CA VAL A 171 8.18 -12.63 10.76
C VAL A 171 8.80 -13.90 10.16
N VAL A 172 8.14 -15.04 10.31
CA VAL A 172 8.56 -16.32 9.69
C VAL A 172 7.67 -16.63 8.50
N ASP A 173 6.36 -16.63 8.73
CA ASP A 173 5.41 -17.13 7.76
C ASP A 173 5.16 -16.13 6.64
N VAL A 174 5.14 -14.82 6.87
CA VAL A 174 4.66 -13.87 5.85
C VAL A 174 5.77 -12.97 5.33
N VAL A 175 6.37 -12.17 6.21
CA VAL A 175 7.26 -11.06 5.83
C VAL A 175 8.37 -11.49 4.87
N PRO A 176 9.11 -12.60 5.12
CA PRO A 176 10.20 -12.99 4.24
C PRO A 176 9.71 -13.36 2.84
N ARG A 177 8.54 -13.99 2.71
CA ARG A 177 7.95 -14.37 1.42
C ARG A 177 7.46 -13.12 0.67
N SER A 178 6.70 -12.25 1.34
CA SER A 178 6.15 -11.02 0.78
C SER A 178 7.27 -10.13 0.21
N TRP A 179 8.31 -9.84 1.00
CA TRP A 179 9.40 -8.97 0.57
C TRP A 179 10.36 -9.64 -0.42
N THR A 180 10.45 -10.96 -0.44
CA THR A 180 11.18 -11.67 -1.52
C THR A 180 10.50 -11.43 -2.86
N HIS A 181 9.16 -11.48 -2.93
CA HIS A 181 8.42 -11.13 -4.14
C HIS A 181 8.62 -9.67 -4.53
N LEU A 182 8.52 -8.74 -3.57
CA LEU A 182 8.73 -7.31 -3.82
C LEU A 182 10.11 -7.04 -4.45
N VAL A 183 11.16 -7.58 -3.84
CA VAL A 183 12.54 -7.42 -4.35
C VAL A 183 12.69 -8.07 -5.72
N GLY A 184 12.13 -9.27 -5.94
CA GLY A 184 12.17 -9.94 -7.24
C GLY A 184 11.48 -9.12 -8.34
N ILE A 185 10.30 -8.56 -8.06
CA ILE A 185 9.56 -7.70 -8.99
C ILE A 185 10.35 -6.42 -9.29
N ALA A 186 10.85 -5.73 -8.26
CA ALA A 186 11.65 -4.52 -8.41
C ALA A 186 12.96 -4.78 -9.19
N ALA A 187 13.55 -5.96 -9.03
CA ALA A 187 14.75 -6.38 -9.76
C ALA A 187 14.47 -6.91 -11.18
N HIS A 188 13.22 -6.90 -11.65
CA HIS A 188 12.79 -7.49 -12.92
C HIS A 188 13.12 -8.99 -13.04
N ALA A 189 13.15 -9.69 -11.90
CA ALA A 189 13.37 -11.12 -11.77
C ALA A 189 12.32 -11.70 -10.80
N PRO A 190 11.02 -11.66 -11.18
CA PRO A 190 9.95 -12.08 -10.29
C PRO A 190 10.09 -13.56 -9.92
N VAL A 191 9.78 -13.89 -8.67
CA VAL A 191 9.71 -15.27 -8.20
C VAL A 191 8.41 -15.89 -8.68
N ASP A 192 8.49 -17.10 -9.23
CA ASP A 192 7.31 -17.89 -9.59
C ASP A 192 6.47 -18.15 -8.33
N PRO A 193 5.17 -17.78 -8.29
CA PRO A 193 4.32 -17.94 -7.11
C PRO A 193 4.25 -19.40 -6.61
N GLU A 194 4.36 -20.39 -7.51
CA GLU A 194 4.32 -21.81 -7.15
C GLU A 194 5.66 -22.35 -6.64
N SER A 195 6.69 -21.50 -6.55
CA SER A 195 8.01 -21.88 -6.07
C SER A 195 7.95 -22.44 -4.64
N VAL A 196 8.70 -23.53 -4.44
CA VAL A 196 8.94 -24.09 -3.11
C VAL A 196 10.02 -23.27 -2.42
N VAL A 197 9.81 -22.98 -1.13
CA VAL A 197 10.80 -22.29 -0.32
C VAL A 197 12.05 -23.16 -0.17
N PRO A 198 13.27 -22.63 -0.43
CA PRO A 198 14.50 -23.41 -0.38
C PRO A 198 14.69 -24.16 0.95
N PRO A 199 15.08 -25.45 0.94
CA PRO A 199 15.32 -26.21 2.17
C PRO A 199 16.34 -25.54 3.10
N SER A 200 17.41 -24.96 2.53
CA SER A 200 18.43 -24.24 3.30
C SER A 200 17.88 -23.06 4.09
N TRP A 201 16.89 -22.35 3.55
CA TRP A 201 16.22 -21.26 4.26
C TRP A 201 15.30 -21.81 5.35
N ARG A 202 14.56 -22.89 5.08
CA ARG A 202 13.69 -23.53 6.08
C ARG A 202 14.48 -24.11 7.25
N ASP A 203 15.65 -24.69 6.97
CA ASP A 203 16.59 -25.19 7.99
C ASP A 203 17.11 -24.04 8.84
N LEU A 204 17.44 -22.90 8.23
CA LEU A 204 17.86 -21.68 8.94
C LEU A 204 16.74 -21.15 9.86
N VAL A 205 15.50 -21.07 9.37
CA VAL A 205 14.34 -20.69 10.18
C VAL A 205 14.22 -21.62 11.38
N TYR A 206 14.21 -22.94 11.17
CA TYR A 206 14.11 -23.90 12.26
C TYR A 206 15.26 -23.77 13.27
N ALA A 207 16.48 -23.54 12.80
CA ALA A 207 17.64 -23.33 13.68
C ALA A 207 17.50 -22.07 14.56
N ARG A 208 16.87 -21.01 14.02
CA ARG A 208 16.71 -19.70 14.69
C ARG A 208 15.49 -19.65 15.63
N THR A 209 14.36 -20.20 15.19
CA THR A 209 13.05 -20.00 15.85
C THR A 209 12.47 -21.28 16.43
N ARG A 210 13.01 -22.46 16.07
CA ARG A 210 12.43 -23.79 16.35
C ARG A 210 11.03 -24.01 15.77
N GLN A 211 10.59 -23.15 14.86
CA GLN A 211 9.37 -23.28 14.08
C GLN A 211 9.70 -23.84 12.69
N LEU A 212 8.75 -24.54 12.08
CA LEU A 212 8.88 -24.93 10.68
C LEU A 212 8.59 -23.70 9.81
N GLY A 213 9.48 -23.38 8.88
CA GLY A 213 9.22 -22.33 7.89
C GLY A 213 8.22 -22.77 6.82
N PRO A 214 7.55 -21.82 6.14
CA PRO A 214 6.60 -22.10 5.07
C PRO A 214 7.22 -22.93 3.95
N GLY A 215 6.39 -23.75 3.30
CA GLY A 215 6.81 -24.62 2.20
C GLY A 215 6.75 -23.97 0.82
N ARG A 216 5.92 -22.95 0.63
CA ARG A 216 5.64 -22.30 -0.67
C ARG A 216 5.82 -20.80 -0.58
N MET A 217 6.17 -20.18 -1.70
CA MET A 217 6.40 -18.73 -1.80
C MET A 217 5.11 -17.90 -1.74
N THR A 218 3.93 -18.48 -1.98
CA THR A 218 2.62 -17.84 -1.79
C THR A 218 1.64 -18.78 -1.06
N ASP A 219 0.37 -18.38 -0.95
CA ASP A 219 -0.68 -19.14 -0.27
C ASP A 219 -1.52 -19.99 -1.26
N GLY A 220 -1.11 -20.03 -2.53
CA GLY A 220 -1.72 -20.85 -3.58
C GLY A 220 -3.10 -20.34 -4.01
N ARG A 221 -3.35 -19.03 -3.90
CA ARG A 221 -4.58 -18.40 -4.39
C ARG A 221 -4.36 -17.78 -5.77
N THR A 222 -5.42 -17.68 -6.55
CA THR A 222 -5.41 -16.92 -7.80
C THR A 222 -6.10 -15.57 -7.58
N PRO A 223 -5.36 -14.44 -7.63
CA PRO A 223 -5.95 -13.12 -7.50
C PRO A 223 -7.02 -12.87 -8.57
N SER A 224 -8.20 -12.44 -8.15
CA SER A 224 -9.30 -12.08 -9.03
C SER A 224 -10.24 -11.11 -8.32
N TRP A 225 -10.70 -10.09 -9.04
CA TRP A 225 -11.61 -9.08 -8.53
C TRP A 225 -12.51 -8.55 -9.65
N LYS A 226 -13.67 -7.98 -9.26
CA LYS A 226 -14.56 -7.29 -10.20
C LYS A 226 -14.03 -5.88 -10.44
N SER A 227 -13.96 -5.43 -11.70
CA SER A 227 -13.54 -4.06 -12.03
C SER A 227 -14.53 -3.04 -11.46
N TRP A 228 -14.03 -1.88 -11.04
CA TRP A 228 -14.89 -0.76 -10.64
C TRP A 228 -15.82 -0.32 -11.77
N GLU A 229 -15.33 -0.39 -13.01
CA GLU A 229 -16.06 -0.03 -14.23
C GLU A 229 -17.26 -0.95 -14.52
N ASP A 230 -17.25 -2.19 -13.99
CA ASP A 230 -18.36 -3.14 -14.08
C ASP A 230 -19.51 -2.80 -13.11
N GLY A 231 -19.45 -1.64 -12.46
CA GLY A 231 -20.41 -1.14 -11.49
C GLY A 231 -20.10 -1.54 -10.05
N TYR A 232 -20.78 -0.87 -9.12
CA TYR A 232 -20.63 -1.03 -7.67
C TYR A 232 -21.97 -1.35 -7.00
N ASP A 233 -21.92 -1.94 -5.81
CA ASP A 233 -23.06 -2.20 -4.94
C ASP A 233 -23.09 -1.17 -3.79
N PRO A 234 -24.05 -0.23 -3.74
CA PRO A 234 -24.13 0.76 -2.68
C PRO A 234 -24.47 0.16 -1.30
N ALA A 235 -24.92 -1.10 -1.22
CA ALA A 235 -25.15 -1.79 0.04
C ALA A 235 -23.90 -2.52 0.56
N ASP A 236 -22.90 -2.74 -0.31
CA ASP A 236 -21.65 -3.37 0.07
C ASP A 236 -20.73 -2.39 0.81
N ARG A 237 -20.14 -2.82 1.92
CA ARG A 237 -19.36 -1.94 2.80
C ARG A 237 -18.02 -1.55 2.22
N LEU A 238 -17.44 -2.40 1.37
CA LEU A 238 -16.19 -2.09 0.68
C LEU A 238 -16.46 -1.05 -0.42
N ASP A 239 -17.49 -1.26 -1.24
CA ASP A 239 -17.87 -0.31 -2.27
C ASP A 239 -18.28 1.05 -1.66
N GLN A 240 -18.92 1.06 -0.49
CA GLN A 240 -19.15 2.29 0.28
C GLN A 240 -17.85 3.01 0.67
N ALA A 241 -16.81 2.28 1.09
CA ALA A 241 -15.50 2.86 1.41
C ALA A 241 -14.85 3.48 0.17
N VAL A 242 -14.87 2.76 -0.96
CA VAL A 242 -14.36 3.28 -2.25
C VAL A 242 -15.12 4.54 -2.67
N ILE A 243 -16.46 4.54 -2.58
CA ILE A 243 -17.28 5.71 -2.90
C ILE A 243 -16.99 6.89 -1.97
N ALA A 244 -16.80 6.65 -0.67
CA ALA A 244 -16.48 7.70 0.28
C ALA A 244 -15.16 8.39 -0.09
N THR A 245 -14.11 7.60 -0.35
CA THR A 245 -12.81 8.10 -0.80
C THR A 245 -12.91 8.86 -2.12
N ARG A 246 -13.60 8.29 -3.12
CA ARG A 246 -13.78 8.93 -4.42
C ARG A 246 -14.53 10.26 -4.28
N LYS A 247 -15.64 10.29 -3.54
CA LYS A 247 -16.41 11.53 -3.30
C LYS A 247 -15.61 12.62 -2.58
N ALA A 248 -14.74 12.24 -1.65
CA ALA A 248 -13.94 13.20 -0.90
C ALA A 248 -12.79 13.79 -1.72
N ALA A 249 -12.03 12.93 -2.42
CA ALA A 249 -10.79 13.36 -3.07
C ALA A 249 -10.92 13.67 -4.57
N PHE A 250 -11.73 12.93 -5.32
CA PHE A 250 -11.71 13.01 -6.79
C PHE A 250 -12.18 14.37 -7.33
N PRO A 251 -13.27 14.97 -6.81
CA PRO A 251 -13.71 16.28 -7.27
C PRO A 251 -12.66 17.38 -7.06
N LEU A 252 -11.86 17.30 -5.99
CA LEU A 252 -10.79 18.25 -5.69
C LEU A 252 -9.67 18.19 -6.75
N ARG A 253 -9.59 17.09 -7.49
CA ARG A 253 -8.64 16.85 -8.59
C ARG A 253 -9.30 16.93 -9.97
N GLY A 254 -10.56 17.34 -10.05
CA GLY A 254 -11.30 17.40 -11.32
C GLY A 254 -11.69 16.03 -11.91
N LEU A 255 -11.64 14.97 -11.11
CA LEU A 255 -12.04 13.61 -11.48
C LEU A 255 -13.50 13.34 -11.09
N LEU A 256 -14.11 12.35 -11.75
CA LEU A 256 -15.47 11.92 -11.42
C LEU A 256 -15.45 10.94 -10.24
N ALA A 257 -16.27 11.21 -9.24
CA ALA A 257 -16.44 10.33 -8.09
C ALA A 257 -17.13 9.02 -8.47
#